data_AF-A0A0W0ZFB3-F1
#
_entry.id   AF-A0A0W0ZFB3-F1
#
_cell.length_a   1.000
_cell.length_b   1.000
_cell.length_c   1.000
_cell.angle_alpha   90.00
_cell.angle_beta   90.00
_cell.angle_gamma   90.00
#
_symmetry.space_group_name_H-M   'P 1'
#
loop_
_entity.id
_entity.type
_entity.pdbx_description
1 polymer ?
#
loop_
_entity_poly.entity_id
_entity_poly.type
_entity_poly.pdbx_seq_one_letter_code
_entity_poly.pdbx_strand_id
1 'polypeptide(L)'
;MTKSKVPVTLLTPDNENIASNNVDDGASDDKATPSADNENASLAKPKSKPKSKSKPKNSPFCPPDKLKINKKTDHFFISINKRKGDVHSFVMLGIYDPKKNKVQRVLCRVGKWGDSGIDEPDYADSMTFICNALFFSNKSKLGDEGVWREGAELQPMSYQAYDISYEQYLEFVQILESIQTDKNTFGCYKPGIKENPQKTAQDHTTEQPQVEDSGSLSPSEPATLVSSEPQDENPDLVTLTYSIQRVFPSRDVRKVQESVNGLNIHNTCRHSAIRLVEEVQHAPVGSMVSSCFLWGLPYETYLDHGKPSENVPFYALPAPPTTFAHLDEIKLNVLKKLYTRMEEMLCLEPDSPDTQDKFATLRDKYLDLAGPKNDLSLDALLEDIHTWKVTNKSTLEVLREKYLWDYLPFFKRTSSTMKLVSELENDLETEIKFRTHG
;
A
#
# COMPACT_ATOMS: atom_id res chain seq x y z
N MET A 1 25.94 45.92 -9.90
CA MET A 1 25.33 45.36 -11.13
C MET A 1 23.95 44.84 -10.77
N THR A 2 22.95 45.13 -11.60
CA THR A 2 21.52 45.06 -11.24
C THR A 2 20.84 43.77 -11.73
N LYS A 3 19.76 43.40 -11.03
CA LYS A 3 18.95 42.19 -11.24
C LYS A 3 18.33 42.15 -12.64
N SER A 4 18.16 40.95 -13.19
CA SER A 4 17.14 40.66 -14.20
C SER A 4 16.33 39.43 -13.77
N LYS A 5 14.99 39.56 -13.76
CA LYS A 5 14.04 38.46 -13.59
C LYS A 5 13.50 38.10 -14.97
N VAL A 6 13.37 36.81 -15.27
CA VAL A 6 12.58 36.32 -16.42
C VAL A 6 11.22 35.83 -15.88
N PRO A 7 10.08 36.17 -16.50
CA PRO A 7 8.76 35.90 -15.95
C PRO A 7 8.22 34.50 -16.29
N VAL A 8 7.23 34.08 -15.49
CA VAL A 8 6.42 32.88 -15.73
C VAL A 8 5.24 33.25 -16.63
N THR A 9 5.03 32.50 -17.72
CA THR A 9 3.87 32.67 -18.61
C THR A 9 2.80 31.63 -18.24
N LEU A 10 1.64 32.10 -17.76
CA LEU A 10 0.42 31.28 -17.76
C LEU A 10 -0.14 31.21 -19.19
N LEU A 11 -0.64 30.06 -19.59
CA LEU A 11 -1.48 29.90 -20.77
C LEU A 11 -2.91 29.59 -20.33
N THR A 12 -3.83 30.50 -20.65
CA THR A 12 -5.28 30.26 -20.64
C THR A 12 -5.72 29.70 -22.01
N PRO A 13 -6.80 28.90 -22.08
CA PRO A 13 -7.34 28.42 -23.34
C PRO A 13 -8.35 29.42 -23.91
N ASP A 14 -8.01 30.04 -25.05
CA ASP A 14 -8.97 30.84 -25.79
C ASP A 14 -9.75 29.98 -26.80
N ASN A 15 -11.07 30.10 -26.71
CA ASN A 15 -12.03 29.65 -27.72
C ASN A 15 -11.94 30.59 -28.92
N GLU A 16 -11.86 30.07 -30.14
CA GLU A 16 -12.48 30.78 -31.28
C GLU A 16 -12.91 29.82 -32.40
N ASN A 17 -13.94 30.24 -33.12
CA ASN A 17 -14.82 29.41 -33.93
C ASN A 17 -15.16 30.16 -35.21
N ILE A 18 -14.65 29.74 -36.37
CA ILE A 18 -14.97 30.34 -37.66
C ILE A 18 -15.19 29.26 -38.71
N ALA A 19 -16.33 29.33 -39.39
CA ALA A 19 -16.68 28.54 -40.57
C ALA A 19 -16.86 29.45 -41.78
N SER A 20 -16.52 28.97 -42.99
CA SER A 20 -17.25 29.26 -44.24
C SER A 20 -16.58 28.65 -45.49
N ASN A 21 -17.35 27.87 -46.28
CA ASN A 21 -17.63 28.00 -47.73
C ASN A 21 -16.47 28.04 -48.76
N ASN A 22 -16.56 27.57 -50.02
CA ASN A 22 -17.60 26.88 -50.83
C ASN A 22 -16.98 26.39 -52.19
N VAL A 23 -17.78 25.66 -52.99
CA VAL A 23 -17.65 25.38 -54.46
C VAL A 23 -16.60 24.32 -54.89
N ASP A 24 -16.72 23.52 -55.97
CA ASP A 24 -17.73 22.71 -56.71
C ASP A 24 -17.03 22.25 -58.04
N ASP A 25 -17.73 21.52 -58.94
CA ASP A 25 -17.30 20.88 -60.22
C ASP A 25 -16.58 19.51 -60.07
N GLY A 26 -16.87 18.43 -60.84
CA GLY A 26 -17.98 18.15 -61.78
C GLY A 26 -17.65 17.04 -62.83
N ALA A 27 -18.43 15.93 -62.84
CA ALA A 27 -18.58 14.90 -63.94
C ALA A 27 -17.31 14.07 -64.36
N SER A 28 -17.34 12.86 -64.98
CA SER A 28 -18.39 11.93 -65.49
C SER A 28 -17.89 10.46 -65.69
N ASP A 29 -18.81 9.49 -65.51
CA ASP A 29 -19.08 8.25 -66.28
C ASP A 29 -18.26 6.93 -66.27
N ASP A 30 -19.06 5.84 -66.40
CA ASP A 30 -18.79 4.42 -66.73
C ASP A 30 -17.97 3.54 -65.76
N LYS A 31 -18.29 2.27 -65.43
CA LYS A 31 -19.39 1.29 -65.70
C LYS A 31 -19.17 0.08 -64.73
N ALA A 32 -20.08 -0.82 -64.35
CA ALA A 32 -21.49 -1.11 -64.64
C ALA A 32 -22.11 -2.04 -63.52
N THR A 33 -23.27 -2.64 -63.76
CA THR A 33 -23.88 -3.79 -63.00
C THR A 33 -24.74 -4.62 -63.99
N PRO A 34 -25.19 -5.87 -63.72
CA PRO A 34 -26.01 -6.35 -62.57
C PRO A 34 -25.28 -7.50 -61.79
N SER A 35 -25.84 -8.30 -60.86
CA SER A 35 -27.25 -8.71 -60.60
C SER A 35 -27.51 -9.12 -59.13
N ALA A 36 -28.72 -9.67 -58.90
CA ALA A 36 -29.22 -10.38 -57.71
C ALA A 36 -28.41 -11.66 -57.34
N ASP A 37 -28.38 -12.18 -56.11
CA ASP A 37 -29.55 -12.62 -55.32
C ASP A 37 -29.41 -12.41 -53.79
N ASN A 38 -30.53 -12.63 -53.07
CA ASN A 38 -30.77 -12.14 -51.71
C ASN A 38 -31.16 -13.29 -50.74
N GLU A 39 -30.23 -13.74 -49.88
CA GLU A 39 -30.50 -14.77 -48.86
C GLU A 39 -30.19 -14.30 -47.42
N ASN A 40 -31.24 -13.79 -46.76
CA ASN A 40 -31.75 -14.31 -45.49
C ASN A 40 -30.75 -14.69 -44.36
N ALA A 41 -30.18 -13.69 -43.68
CA ALA A 41 -29.45 -13.89 -42.41
C ALA A 41 -30.40 -13.82 -41.20
N SER A 42 -30.68 -14.96 -40.57
CA SER A 42 -31.59 -15.08 -39.42
C SER A 42 -30.91 -14.86 -38.06
N LEU A 43 -31.68 -14.40 -37.06
CA LEU A 43 -31.18 -14.08 -35.72
C LEU A 43 -30.62 -15.32 -35.00
N ALA A 44 -29.34 -15.28 -34.62
CA ALA A 44 -28.75 -16.24 -33.68
C ALA A 44 -28.66 -15.64 -32.26
N LYS A 45 -29.39 -16.23 -31.30
CA LYS A 45 -29.31 -15.89 -29.88
C LYS A 45 -27.93 -16.27 -29.29
N PRO A 46 -27.35 -15.49 -28.35
CA PRO A 46 -26.12 -15.88 -27.66
C PRO A 46 -26.34 -17.12 -26.77
N LYS A 47 -25.39 -18.05 -26.82
CA LYS A 47 -25.43 -19.32 -26.05
C LYS A 47 -25.17 -19.07 -24.57
N SER A 48 -25.97 -19.70 -23.71
CA SER A 48 -25.79 -19.71 -22.25
C SER A 48 -24.46 -20.37 -21.85
N LYS A 49 -23.67 -19.69 -21.00
CA LYS A 49 -22.45 -20.28 -20.39
C LYS A 49 -22.82 -21.47 -19.47
N PRO A 50 -22.03 -22.56 -19.47
CA PRO A 50 -22.31 -23.73 -18.63
C PRO A 50 -21.97 -23.48 -17.15
N LYS A 51 -22.70 -24.17 -16.26
CA LYS A 51 -22.56 -24.09 -14.79
C LYS A 51 -21.15 -24.52 -14.32
N SER A 52 -20.62 -23.83 -13.32
CA SER A 52 -19.32 -24.12 -12.71
C SER A 52 -19.28 -25.51 -12.07
N LYS A 53 -18.22 -26.27 -12.36
CA LYS A 53 -17.89 -27.50 -11.64
C LYS A 53 -16.97 -27.18 -10.44
N SER A 54 -17.01 -28.04 -9.44
CA SER A 54 -16.29 -27.90 -8.16
C SER A 54 -14.78 -27.75 -8.31
N LYS A 55 -14.18 -26.85 -7.53
CA LYS A 55 -12.76 -26.46 -7.57
C LYS A 55 -11.81 -27.59 -7.10
N PRO A 56 -10.65 -27.79 -7.75
CA PRO A 56 -9.56 -28.55 -7.17
C PRO A 56 -8.82 -27.72 -6.09
N LYS A 57 -8.89 -28.16 -4.83
CA LYS A 57 -8.03 -27.64 -3.76
C LYS A 57 -6.60 -28.18 -3.94
N ASN A 58 -5.76 -27.49 -4.72
CA ASN A 58 -4.28 -27.46 -4.63
C ASN A 58 -3.70 -26.75 -5.87
N SER A 59 -3.88 -25.43 -5.92
CA SER A 59 -2.98 -24.55 -6.69
C SER A 59 -1.94 -24.01 -5.70
N PRO A 60 -0.62 -24.00 -6.00
CA PRO A 60 0.46 -23.58 -5.08
C PRO A 60 0.43 -22.08 -4.70
N PHE A 61 -0.63 -21.42 -5.14
CA PHE A 61 -0.81 -19.99 -5.26
C PHE A 61 -2.04 -19.47 -4.48
N CYS A 62 -2.94 -20.36 -4.06
CA CYS A 62 -4.02 -19.98 -3.14
C CYS A 62 -3.42 -19.53 -1.79
N PRO A 63 -3.88 -18.42 -1.18
CA PRO A 63 -3.48 -18.06 0.17
C PRO A 63 -3.81 -19.18 1.16
N PRO A 64 -2.91 -19.51 2.12
CA PRO A 64 -3.19 -20.54 3.12
C PRO A 64 -4.18 -20.01 4.16
N ASP A 65 -5.10 -20.84 4.65
CA ASP A 65 -6.12 -20.42 5.63
C ASP A 65 -5.51 -19.89 6.95
N LYS A 66 -4.31 -20.37 7.30
CA LYS A 66 -3.54 -19.98 8.49
C LYS A 66 -2.10 -19.59 8.11
N LEU A 67 -1.57 -18.59 8.81
CA LEU A 67 -0.21 -18.09 8.65
C LEU A 67 0.43 -17.92 10.04
N LYS A 68 1.56 -18.58 10.30
CA LYS A 68 2.39 -18.27 11.47
C LYS A 68 3.29 -17.09 11.14
N ILE A 69 3.36 -16.12 12.05
CA ILE A 69 4.20 -14.93 11.94
C ILE A 69 4.99 -14.71 13.23
N ASN A 70 6.09 -13.96 13.15
CA ASN A 70 6.83 -13.43 14.28
C ASN A 70 6.69 -11.90 14.32
N LYS A 71 6.04 -11.39 15.37
CA LYS A 71 5.72 -9.96 15.53
C LYS A 71 6.94 -9.03 15.57
N LYS A 72 8.13 -9.56 15.88
CA LYS A 72 9.40 -8.79 15.98
C LYS A 72 10.30 -8.93 14.76
N THR A 73 10.26 -10.06 14.05
CA THR A 73 11.20 -10.35 12.94
C THR A 73 10.55 -10.35 11.56
N ASP A 74 9.23 -10.51 11.46
CA ASP A 74 8.54 -10.35 10.19
C ASP A 74 8.23 -8.86 9.97
N HIS A 75 8.54 -8.37 8.77
CA HIS A 75 8.37 -6.96 8.44
C HIS A 75 7.04 -6.76 7.71
N PHE A 76 6.19 -5.90 8.27
CA PHE A 76 4.89 -5.56 7.71
C PHE A 76 5.00 -4.28 6.89
N PHE A 77 4.21 -4.21 5.82
CA PHE A 77 4.07 -2.99 5.03
C PHE A 77 2.61 -2.59 4.87
N ILE A 78 2.39 -1.29 4.68
CA ILE A 78 1.19 -0.71 4.07
C ILE A 78 1.60 0.04 2.80
N SER A 79 0.85 -0.09 1.73
CA SER A 79 1.09 0.66 0.50
C SER A 79 -0.19 1.28 -0.05
N ILE A 80 -0.03 2.46 -0.64
CA ILE A 80 -1.00 2.98 -1.61
C ILE A 80 -0.59 2.46 -2.97
N ASN A 81 -1.57 2.07 -3.77
CA ASN A 81 -1.37 1.43 -5.06
C ASN A 81 -2.33 2.03 -6.09
N LYS A 82 -1.96 1.98 -7.36
CA LYS A 82 -2.78 2.37 -8.50
C LYS A 82 -2.41 1.52 -9.70
N ARG A 83 -3.38 0.88 -10.35
CA ARG A 83 -3.15 0.13 -11.60
C ARG A 83 -2.75 1.11 -12.70
N LYS A 84 -1.86 0.70 -13.60
CA LYS A 84 -1.39 1.58 -14.68
C LYS A 84 -2.46 1.66 -15.78
N GLY A 85 -2.76 2.88 -16.24
CA GLY A 85 -3.88 3.13 -17.16
C GLY A 85 -5.27 3.18 -16.48
N ASP A 86 -5.31 3.13 -15.15
CA ASP A 86 -6.52 3.17 -14.32
C ASP A 86 -6.60 4.52 -13.57
N VAL A 87 -7.77 4.90 -13.06
CA VAL A 87 -7.97 6.03 -12.11
C VAL A 87 -8.13 5.54 -10.65
N HIS A 88 -8.38 4.25 -10.47
CA HIS A 88 -8.58 3.60 -9.19
C HIS A 88 -7.31 3.56 -8.36
N SER A 89 -7.48 3.74 -7.05
CA SER A 89 -6.40 3.63 -6.07
C SER A 89 -6.88 2.79 -4.89
N PHE A 90 -6.01 1.90 -4.41
CA PHE A 90 -6.33 0.94 -3.36
C PHE A 90 -5.17 0.79 -2.38
N VAL A 91 -5.48 0.37 -1.16
CA VAL A 91 -4.51 0.09 -0.10
C VAL A 91 -4.20 -1.40 -0.09
N MET A 92 -2.93 -1.77 0.09
CA MET A 92 -2.47 -3.15 0.27
C MET A 92 -1.63 -3.24 1.54
N LEU A 93 -1.84 -4.31 2.31
CA LEU A 93 -1.01 -4.64 3.45
C LEU A 93 -0.47 -6.05 3.31
N GLY A 94 0.74 -6.28 3.80
CA GLY A 94 1.39 -7.57 3.68
C GLY A 94 2.64 -7.71 4.54
N ILE A 95 3.32 -8.84 4.35
CA ILE A 95 4.64 -9.15 4.91
C ILE A 95 5.64 -9.15 3.77
N TYR A 96 6.82 -8.58 4.00
CA TYR A 96 7.89 -8.51 3.00
C TYR A 96 9.27 -8.81 3.61
N ASP A 97 10.23 -9.13 2.74
CA ASP A 97 11.65 -9.29 3.07
C ASP A 97 12.39 -7.99 2.72
N PRO A 98 12.84 -7.18 3.70
CA PRO A 98 13.59 -5.95 3.42
C PRO A 98 15.01 -6.17 2.92
N LYS A 99 15.59 -7.37 3.10
CA LYS A 99 16.93 -7.69 2.59
C LYS A 99 16.89 -8.06 1.11
N LYS A 100 15.76 -8.56 0.62
CA LYS A 100 15.54 -8.89 -0.79
C LYS A 100 14.67 -7.89 -1.54
N ASN A 101 14.02 -6.96 -0.82
CA ASN A 101 12.96 -6.09 -1.33
C ASN A 101 11.88 -6.92 -2.05
N LYS A 102 11.26 -7.89 -1.37
CA LYS A 102 10.22 -8.77 -1.95
C LYS A 102 9.04 -8.96 -1.02
N VAL A 103 7.82 -8.76 -1.52
CA VAL A 103 6.61 -9.17 -0.79
C VAL A 103 6.62 -10.70 -0.63
N GLN A 104 6.41 -11.17 0.59
CA GLN A 104 6.24 -12.58 0.89
C GLN A 104 4.76 -12.97 0.78
N ARG A 105 3.89 -12.21 1.46
CA ARG A 105 2.44 -12.44 1.56
C ARG A 105 1.67 -11.12 1.49
N VAL A 106 0.55 -11.12 0.78
CA VAL A 106 -0.49 -10.08 0.90
C VAL A 106 -1.49 -10.53 1.96
N LEU A 107 -1.79 -9.66 2.93
CA LEU A 107 -2.66 -9.98 4.06
C LEU A 107 -4.04 -9.31 3.98
N CYS A 108 -4.15 -8.18 3.30
CA CYS A 108 -5.42 -7.50 3.01
C CYS A 108 -5.24 -6.52 1.83
N ARG A 109 -6.30 -6.29 1.06
CA ARG A 109 -6.37 -5.20 0.08
C ARG A 109 -7.77 -4.60 0.07
N VAL A 110 -7.87 -3.28 0.03
CA VAL A 110 -9.16 -2.56 0.01
C VAL A 110 -9.11 -1.37 -0.94
N GLY A 111 -10.18 -1.21 -1.71
CA GLY A 111 -10.37 -0.09 -2.64
C GLY A 111 -11.63 0.69 -2.31
N LYS A 112 -11.74 1.92 -2.79
CA LYS A 112 -12.99 2.68 -2.77
C LYS A 112 -13.77 2.41 -4.06
N TRP A 113 -15.04 2.04 -3.92
CA TRP A 113 -15.91 1.64 -5.03
C TRP A 113 -17.21 2.45 -5.01
N GLY A 114 -17.87 2.55 -6.15
CA GLY A 114 -19.20 3.14 -6.23
C GLY A 114 -20.24 2.33 -5.48
N ASP A 115 -21.14 3.00 -4.76
CA ASP A 115 -22.29 2.35 -4.12
C ASP A 115 -23.51 2.40 -5.05
N SER A 116 -23.38 1.73 -6.21
CA SER A 116 -24.37 1.73 -7.30
C SER A 116 -25.55 0.76 -7.09
N GLY A 117 -25.51 -0.07 -6.04
CA GLY A 117 -26.49 -1.14 -5.83
C GLY A 117 -26.36 -2.32 -6.80
N ILE A 118 -25.29 -2.36 -7.59
CA ILE A 118 -24.92 -3.51 -8.43
C ILE A 118 -24.06 -4.44 -7.56
N ASP A 119 -24.42 -5.71 -7.45
CA ASP A 119 -23.74 -6.66 -6.54
C ASP A 119 -22.36 -7.12 -7.08
N GLU A 120 -22.18 -7.13 -8.41
CA GLU A 120 -20.90 -7.45 -9.08
C GLU A 120 -20.64 -6.48 -10.27
N PRO A 121 -20.27 -5.21 -10.02
CA PRO A 121 -19.90 -4.30 -11.10
C PRO A 121 -18.58 -4.75 -11.74
N ASP A 122 -18.51 -4.70 -13.07
CA ASP A 122 -17.25 -5.05 -13.74
C ASP A 122 -16.23 -3.89 -13.69
N TYR A 123 -15.06 -4.10 -14.28
CA TYR A 123 -14.01 -3.08 -14.32
C TYR A 123 -14.42 -1.83 -15.11
N ALA A 124 -15.14 -1.99 -16.22
CA ALA A 124 -15.61 -0.89 -17.05
C ALA A 124 -16.77 -0.12 -16.38
N ASP A 125 -17.67 -0.81 -15.67
CA ASP A 125 -18.69 -0.18 -14.81
C ASP A 125 -18.03 0.68 -13.72
N SER A 126 -17.03 0.11 -13.04
CA SER A 126 -16.27 0.77 -11.98
C SER A 126 -15.53 2.01 -12.51
N MET A 127 -14.92 1.92 -13.70
CA MET A 127 -14.26 3.04 -14.37
C MET A 127 -15.24 4.13 -14.77
N THR A 128 -16.35 3.76 -15.41
CA THR A 128 -17.41 4.69 -15.81
C THR A 128 -17.98 5.42 -14.60
N PHE A 129 -18.17 4.71 -13.48
CA PHE A 129 -18.62 5.30 -12.23
C PHE A 129 -17.61 6.30 -11.65
N ILE A 130 -16.32 5.94 -11.58
CA ILE A 130 -15.28 6.85 -11.03
C ILE A 130 -15.15 8.08 -11.93
N CYS A 131 -15.12 7.93 -13.25
CA CYS A 131 -15.06 9.03 -14.21
C CYS A 131 -16.29 9.95 -14.13
N ASN A 132 -17.51 9.38 -14.03
CA ASN A 132 -18.72 10.17 -13.83
C ASN A 132 -18.71 10.90 -12.48
N ALA A 133 -18.13 10.29 -11.44
CA ALA A 133 -17.99 10.92 -10.13
C ALA A 133 -17.01 12.10 -10.09
N LEU A 134 -16.21 12.33 -11.15
CA LEU A 134 -15.38 13.53 -11.27
C LEU A 134 -16.21 14.77 -11.60
N PHE A 135 -17.37 14.58 -12.25
CA PHE A 135 -18.29 15.65 -12.65
C PHE A 135 -19.52 15.76 -11.73
N PHE A 136 -19.86 14.71 -10.98
CA PHE A 136 -21.02 14.67 -10.06
C PHE A 136 -20.67 13.97 -8.74
N SER A 137 -21.20 14.45 -7.61
CA SER A 137 -20.93 13.80 -6.31
C SER A 137 -21.74 12.50 -6.16
N ASN A 138 -21.03 11.38 -6.09
CA ASN A 138 -21.61 10.04 -6.01
C ASN A 138 -21.46 9.42 -4.61
N LYS A 139 -22.34 8.47 -4.25
CA LYS A 139 -22.15 7.62 -3.06
C LYS A 139 -21.07 6.56 -3.33
N SER A 140 -20.27 6.26 -2.32
CA SER A 140 -19.23 5.24 -2.41
C SER A 140 -19.10 4.47 -1.10
N LYS A 141 -18.35 3.38 -1.13
CA LYS A 141 -17.97 2.60 0.04
C LYS A 141 -16.55 2.06 -0.14
N LEU A 142 -15.90 1.72 0.97
CA LEU A 142 -14.71 0.87 0.91
C LEU A 142 -15.15 -0.57 0.64
N GLY A 143 -14.43 -1.32 -0.19
CA GLY A 143 -14.71 -2.72 -0.50
C GLY A 143 -13.44 -3.54 -0.65
N ASP A 144 -13.55 -4.84 -0.38
CA ASP A 144 -12.46 -5.82 -0.47
C ASP A 144 -11.99 -6.01 -1.92
N GLU A 145 -10.68 -5.98 -2.15
CA GLU A 145 -10.06 -6.26 -3.45
C GLU A 145 -9.66 -7.75 -3.62
N GLY A 146 -9.86 -8.55 -2.57
CA GLY A 146 -9.35 -9.91 -2.38
C GLY A 146 -7.83 -9.92 -2.18
N VAL A 147 -7.28 -10.96 -1.56
CA VAL A 147 -5.81 -11.14 -1.44
C VAL A 147 -5.16 -11.93 -2.59
N TRP A 148 -5.98 -12.47 -3.51
CA TRP A 148 -5.56 -13.35 -4.61
C TRP A 148 -6.48 -13.23 -5.84
N ARG A 149 -5.97 -13.46 -7.06
CA ARG A 149 -6.77 -13.56 -8.29
C ARG A 149 -6.33 -14.70 -9.21
N GLU A 150 -7.23 -15.67 -9.40
CA GLU A 150 -7.06 -16.79 -10.34
C GLU A 150 -7.08 -16.28 -11.80
N GLY A 151 -6.16 -16.77 -12.63
CA GLY A 151 -6.12 -16.43 -14.06
C GLY A 151 -5.80 -14.97 -14.42
N ALA A 152 -5.42 -14.13 -13.46
CA ALA A 152 -5.03 -12.75 -13.74
C ALA A 152 -3.65 -12.69 -14.42
N GLU A 153 -3.59 -12.03 -15.58
CA GLU A 153 -2.34 -11.66 -16.25
C GLU A 153 -1.51 -10.70 -15.39
N LEU A 154 -0.23 -10.55 -15.73
CA LEU A 154 0.72 -9.67 -15.05
C LEU A 154 0.30 -8.20 -15.18
N GLN A 155 -0.33 -7.62 -14.15
CA GLN A 155 -0.93 -6.28 -14.24
C GLN A 155 0.06 -5.17 -13.81
N PRO A 156 0.42 -4.21 -14.67
CA PRO A 156 1.31 -3.10 -14.28
C PRO A 156 0.66 -2.21 -13.21
N MET A 157 1.45 -1.81 -12.21
CA MET A 157 0.98 -1.08 -11.02
C MET A 157 2.03 -0.09 -10.52
N SER A 158 1.60 1.14 -10.26
CA SER A 158 2.37 2.11 -9.51
C SER A 158 2.04 2.06 -8.01
N TYR A 159 3.02 2.25 -7.13
CA TYR A 159 2.86 2.14 -5.68
C TYR A 159 3.78 3.10 -4.89
N GLN A 160 3.44 3.29 -3.62
CA GLN A 160 4.32 3.82 -2.58
C GLN A 160 4.03 3.03 -1.30
N ALA A 161 5.05 2.45 -0.68
CA ALA A 161 4.89 1.61 0.51
C ALA A 161 5.71 2.12 1.70
N TYR A 162 5.26 1.74 2.90
CA TYR A 162 5.85 2.11 4.17
C TYR A 162 5.90 0.89 5.10
N ASP A 163 6.97 0.81 5.89
CA ASP A 163 7.07 -0.05 7.07
C ASP A 163 5.98 0.31 8.08
N ILE A 164 5.35 -0.71 8.64
CA ILE A 164 4.46 -0.61 9.80
C ILE A 164 4.80 -1.71 10.81
N SER A 165 4.43 -1.50 12.08
CA SER A 165 4.51 -2.56 13.09
C SER A 165 3.36 -3.57 12.93
N TYR A 166 3.47 -4.69 13.64
CA TYR A 166 2.38 -5.66 13.76
C TYR A 166 1.12 -5.04 14.41
N GLU A 167 1.31 -4.17 15.39
CA GLU A 167 0.22 -3.46 16.09
C GLU A 167 -0.49 -2.49 15.13
N GLN A 168 0.24 -1.77 14.29
CA GLN A 168 -0.32 -0.93 13.22
C GLN A 168 -1.06 -1.76 12.16
N TYR A 169 -0.59 -2.97 11.85
CA TYR A 169 -1.33 -3.90 11.01
C TYR A 169 -2.67 -4.31 11.65
N LEU A 170 -2.70 -4.64 12.94
CA LEU A 170 -3.94 -4.92 13.66
C LEU A 170 -4.84 -3.69 13.76
N GLU A 171 -4.27 -2.49 13.91
CA GLU A 171 -5.00 -1.24 13.94
C GLU A 171 -5.80 -1.04 12.64
N PHE A 172 -5.17 -1.28 11.48
CA PHE A 172 -5.85 -1.25 10.20
C PHE A 172 -6.99 -2.27 10.12
N VAL A 173 -6.79 -3.51 10.60
CA VAL A 173 -7.84 -4.53 10.64
C VAL A 173 -9.01 -4.08 11.54
N GLN A 174 -8.74 -3.47 12.69
CA GLN A 174 -9.76 -2.91 13.57
C GLN A 174 -10.54 -1.77 12.90
N ILE A 175 -9.87 -0.89 12.12
CA ILE A 175 -10.54 0.14 11.32
C ILE A 175 -11.52 -0.51 10.32
N LEU A 176 -11.09 -1.55 9.58
CA LEU A 176 -11.95 -2.27 8.63
C LEU A 176 -13.15 -2.94 9.32
N GLU A 177 -12.96 -3.59 10.46
CA GLU A 177 -14.05 -4.24 11.20
C GLU A 177 -15.06 -3.24 11.78
N SER A 178 -14.62 -2.01 12.07
CA SER A 178 -15.47 -0.92 12.58
C SER A 178 -16.33 -0.28 11.49
N ILE A 179 -15.87 -0.24 10.23
CA ILE A 179 -16.66 0.22 9.06
C ILE A 179 -17.45 -0.91 8.37
N GLN A 180 -17.14 -2.16 8.66
CA GLN A 180 -17.82 -3.34 8.11
C GLN A 180 -19.32 -3.32 8.44
N THR A 181 -20.14 -3.81 7.51
CA THR A 181 -21.59 -4.04 7.70
C THR A 181 -21.96 -5.42 7.17
N ASP A 182 -23.19 -5.89 7.44
CA ASP A 182 -23.68 -7.19 6.97
C ASP A 182 -23.69 -7.33 5.43
N LYS A 183 -23.63 -6.20 4.71
CA LYS A 183 -23.56 -6.13 3.24
C LYS A 183 -22.18 -5.73 2.69
N ASN A 184 -21.20 -5.50 3.57
CA ASN A 184 -19.88 -5.03 3.18
C ASN A 184 -18.84 -5.50 4.19
N THR A 185 -18.20 -6.64 3.90
CA THR A 185 -17.27 -7.34 4.79
C THR A 185 -15.87 -7.43 4.19
N PHE A 186 -14.83 -7.42 5.02
CA PHE A 186 -13.44 -7.43 4.54
C PHE A 186 -12.70 -8.71 4.94
N GLY A 187 -12.19 -9.44 3.94
CA GLY A 187 -11.29 -10.56 4.14
C GLY A 187 -9.91 -10.10 4.58
N CYS A 188 -9.48 -10.56 5.75
CA CYS A 188 -8.18 -10.21 6.32
C CYS A 188 -7.63 -11.34 7.19
N TYR A 189 -6.31 -11.42 7.27
CA TYR A 189 -5.61 -12.28 8.23
C TYR A 189 -5.60 -11.64 9.62
N LYS A 190 -6.04 -12.36 10.65
CA LYS A 190 -6.08 -11.82 12.02
C LYS A 190 -5.90 -12.92 13.06
N PRO A 191 -5.48 -12.58 14.29
CA PRO A 191 -5.41 -13.55 15.38
C PRO A 191 -6.76 -14.24 15.55
N GLY A 192 -6.74 -15.55 15.81
CA GLY A 192 -7.95 -16.23 16.23
C GLY A 192 -8.47 -15.65 17.54
N ILE A 193 -9.79 -15.59 17.71
CA ILE A 193 -10.39 -15.33 19.02
C ILE A 193 -9.89 -16.42 19.96
N LYS A 194 -9.08 -16.06 20.97
CA LYS A 194 -8.94 -16.92 22.15
C LYS A 194 -10.31 -16.93 22.81
N GLU A 195 -11.02 -18.05 22.72
CA GLU A 195 -12.29 -18.22 23.43
C GLU A 195 -12.02 -17.96 24.91
N ASN A 196 -12.52 -16.81 25.40
CA ASN A 196 -12.38 -16.46 26.80
C ASN A 196 -13.43 -17.31 27.56
N PRO A 197 -13.05 -18.27 28.42
CA PRO A 197 -13.96 -19.26 28.98
C PRO A 197 -14.80 -18.67 30.12
N GLN A 198 -15.51 -17.58 29.85
CA GLN A 198 -16.39 -16.89 30.79
C GLN A 198 -17.40 -15.98 30.06
N LYS A 199 -18.38 -16.59 29.38
CA LYS A 199 -19.65 -15.92 29.03
C LYS A 199 -20.82 -16.90 28.84
N THR A 200 -21.06 -17.72 29.86
CA THR A 200 -22.24 -18.58 29.97
C THR A 200 -22.87 -18.48 31.35
N ALA A 201 -23.47 -17.33 31.64
CA ALA A 201 -24.43 -17.16 32.73
C ALA A 201 -25.31 -15.93 32.46
N GLN A 202 -26.63 -16.12 32.57
CA GLN A 202 -27.73 -15.16 32.39
C GLN A 202 -28.34 -15.06 30.98
N ASP A 203 -29.02 -16.15 30.58
CA ASP A 203 -30.47 -16.03 30.38
C ASP A 203 -31.15 -17.39 30.60
N HIS A 204 -31.94 -17.51 31.67
CA HIS A 204 -33.06 -18.45 31.76
C HIS A 204 -33.91 -18.14 32.98
N THR A 205 -35.10 -17.59 32.72
CA THR A 205 -36.15 -17.28 33.67
C THR A 205 -36.62 -18.53 34.42
N THR A 206 -36.82 -18.39 35.73
CA THR A 206 -37.34 -19.44 36.61
C THR A 206 -38.83 -19.67 36.42
N GLU A 207 -39.22 -20.91 36.11
CA GLU A 207 -40.50 -21.47 36.52
C GLU A 207 -40.26 -22.80 37.24
N GLN A 208 -40.82 -22.95 38.45
CA GLN A 208 -40.93 -24.23 39.16
C GLN A 208 -42.30 -24.84 38.86
N PRO A 209 -42.45 -26.18 38.92
CA PRO A 209 -42.89 -26.79 40.19
C PRO A 209 -42.12 -28.06 40.61
N GLN A 210 -42.27 -28.42 41.90
CA GLN A 210 -41.73 -29.62 42.54
C GLN A 210 -42.57 -30.87 42.21
N VAL A 211 -41.95 -32.07 42.15
CA VAL A 211 -42.36 -33.29 42.88
C VAL A 211 -41.11 -34.16 43.15
N GLU A 212 -41.11 -34.90 44.25
CA GLU A 212 -40.07 -35.82 44.74
C GLU A 212 -40.13 -37.20 44.04
N ASP A 213 -39.00 -37.93 43.93
CA ASP A 213 -38.76 -39.25 44.57
C ASP A 213 -37.33 -39.76 44.24
N SER A 214 -36.96 -40.87 44.87
CA SER A 214 -35.63 -41.38 45.21
C SER A 214 -35.03 -42.40 44.23
N GLY A 215 -33.71 -42.58 44.27
CA GLY A 215 -33.09 -43.83 43.76
C GLY A 215 -31.62 -43.80 43.32
N SER A 216 -30.80 -44.57 44.04
CA SER A 216 -29.58 -45.26 43.57
C SER A 216 -28.28 -44.47 43.28
N LEU A 217 -27.21 -44.83 44.02
CA LEU A 217 -25.81 -44.50 43.70
C LEU A 217 -25.20 -45.53 42.73
N SER A 218 -24.35 -45.06 41.81
CA SER A 218 -23.18 -45.82 41.33
C SER A 218 -22.16 -44.86 40.68
N PRO A 219 -20.88 -44.85 41.11
CA PRO A 219 -19.88 -43.94 40.56
C PRO A 219 -19.18 -44.52 39.32
N SER A 220 -19.23 -43.83 38.19
CA SER A 220 -18.42 -44.13 37.00
C SER A 220 -17.30 -43.10 36.84
N GLU A 221 -16.07 -43.58 37.06
CA GLU A 221 -14.76 -43.13 36.57
C GLU A 221 -14.64 -41.72 35.95
N PRO A 222 -13.73 -40.85 36.46
CA PRO A 222 -13.39 -39.61 35.78
C PRO A 222 -12.57 -39.91 34.51
N ALA A 223 -13.16 -39.68 33.35
CA ALA A 223 -12.44 -39.72 32.08
C ALA A 223 -11.42 -38.58 32.02
N THR A 224 -10.14 -38.91 32.27
CA THR A 224 -9.00 -38.01 32.14
C THR A 224 -8.80 -37.61 30.67
N LEU A 225 -9.52 -36.59 30.20
CA LEU A 225 -9.22 -35.93 28.95
C LEU A 225 -7.94 -35.11 29.11
N VAL A 226 -6.84 -35.72 28.72
CA VAL A 226 -5.52 -35.12 28.61
C VAL A 226 -5.60 -33.93 27.66
N SER A 227 -5.60 -32.72 28.21
CA SER A 227 -5.29 -31.51 27.44
C SER A 227 -3.80 -31.54 27.08
N SER A 228 -3.49 -31.83 25.82
CA SER A 228 -2.13 -31.83 25.30
C SER A 228 -2.03 -31.03 24.00
N GLU A 229 -2.15 -29.71 24.12
CA GLU A 229 -1.31 -28.83 23.30
C GLU A 229 -0.22 -28.25 24.21
N PRO A 230 1.07 -28.50 23.94
CA PRO A 230 2.14 -28.04 24.81
C PRO A 230 2.26 -26.51 24.73
N GLN A 231 1.86 -25.84 25.81
CA GLN A 231 1.87 -24.40 25.94
C GLN A 231 3.30 -23.88 26.19
N ASP A 232 4.12 -23.92 25.14
CA ASP A 232 5.42 -23.25 25.05
C ASP A 232 5.39 -22.24 23.88
N GLU A 233 4.30 -21.46 23.82
CA GLU A 233 4.12 -20.43 22.81
C GLU A 233 5.09 -19.27 23.08
N ASN A 234 6.19 -19.22 22.33
CA ASN A 234 7.03 -18.03 22.21
C ASN A 234 6.10 -16.80 22.01
N PRO A 235 6.11 -15.80 22.92
CA PRO A 235 5.13 -14.72 22.92
C PRO A 235 5.24 -13.81 21.69
N ASP A 236 6.33 -13.91 20.92
CA ASP A 236 6.52 -13.19 19.66
C ASP A 236 5.90 -13.91 18.46
N LEU A 237 5.62 -15.21 18.56
CA LEU A 237 4.93 -15.98 17.52
C LEU A 237 3.41 -15.86 17.68
N VAL A 238 2.70 -15.67 16.57
CA VAL A 238 1.23 -15.72 16.54
C VAL A 238 0.73 -16.35 15.25
N THR A 239 -0.39 -17.07 15.32
CA THR A 239 -1.06 -17.62 14.14
C THR A 239 -2.20 -16.69 13.72
N LEU A 240 -2.08 -16.10 12.54
CA LEU A 240 -3.17 -15.39 11.87
C LEU A 240 -4.02 -16.37 11.06
N THR A 241 -5.33 -16.18 11.04
CA THR A 241 -6.29 -16.92 10.23
C THR A 241 -7.03 -15.96 9.31
N TYR A 242 -7.25 -16.33 8.04
CA TYR A 242 -8.04 -15.52 7.11
C TYR A 242 -9.53 -15.59 7.48
N SER A 243 -10.16 -14.44 7.69
CA SER A 243 -11.53 -14.37 8.22
C SER A 243 -12.24 -13.06 7.86
N ILE A 244 -13.57 -13.13 7.71
CA ILE A 244 -14.48 -11.98 7.56
C ILE A 244 -15.24 -11.66 8.85
N GLN A 245 -15.15 -12.49 9.88
CA GLN A 245 -15.83 -12.30 11.17
C GLN A 245 -15.14 -11.16 11.93
N ARG A 246 -15.90 -10.34 12.68
CA ARG A 246 -15.28 -9.33 13.57
C ARG A 246 -14.61 -10.01 14.76
N VAL A 247 -13.41 -9.59 15.10
CA VAL A 247 -12.58 -10.09 16.22
C VAL A 247 -12.26 -8.96 17.21
N PHE A 248 -12.11 -7.73 16.71
CA PHE A 248 -11.74 -6.57 17.52
C PHE A 248 -12.97 -5.78 17.99
N PRO A 249 -12.88 -5.08 19.14
CA PRO A 249 -13.89 -4.10 19.52
C PRO A 249 -13.91 -2.95 18.51
N SER A 250 -15.09 -2.40 18.23
CA SER A 250 -15.25 -1.24 17.35
C SER A 250 -14.52 -0.01 17.90
N ARG A 251 -13.93 0.80 17.01
CA ARG A 251 -13.30 2.09 17.33
C ARG A 251 -13.98 3.25 16.59
N ASP A 252 -13.71 4.48 17.03
CA ASP A 252 -14.10 5.65 16.25
C ASP A 252 -13.34 5.67 14.92
N VAL A 253 -14.11 5.66 13.83
CA VAL A 253 -13.63 5.67 12.45
C VAL A 253 -14.25 6.82 11.64
N ARG A 254 -14.90 7.81 12.28
CA ARG A 254 -15.67 8.87 11.59
C ARG A 254 -14.91 9.53 10.44
N LYS A 255 -13.66 9.95 10.67
CA LYS A 255 -12.81 10.59 9.63
C LYS A 255 -12.52 9.65 8.44
N VAL A 256 -12.29 8.37 8.71
CA VAL A 256 -12.10 7.35 7.66
C VAL A 256 -13.41 7.13 6.91
N GLN A 257 -14.52 7.00 7.63
CA GLN A 257 -15.86 6.76 7.11
C GLN A 257 -16.35 7.91 6.22
N GLU A 258 -16.17 9.16 6.64
CA GLU A 258 -16.40 10.38 5.84
C GLU A 258 -15.58 10.35 4.54
N SER A 259 -14.31 9.91 4.61
CA SER A 259 -13.48 9.79 3.42
C SER A 259 -13.96 8.71 2.45
N VAL A 260 -14.55 7.59 2.90
CA VAL A 260 -14.96 6.49 1.99
C VAL A 260 -16.40 6.59 1.50
N ASN A 261 -17.29 7.31 2.20
CA ASN A 261 -18.74 7.30 1.94
C ASN A 261 -19.21 8.14 0.73
N GLY A 262 -18.39 9.05 0.21
CA GLY A 262 -18.71 9.87 -0.96
C GLY A 262 -17.54 10.03 -1.92
N LEU A 263 -17.81 10.10 -3.22
CA LEU A 263 -16.83 10.20 -4.29
C LEU A 263 -17.07 11.48 -5.11
N ASN A 264 -16.07 12.36 -5.12
CA ASN A 264 -16.01 13.58 -5.93
C ASN A 264 -14.56 14.02 -6.14
N ILE A 265 -14.31 15.10 -6.90
CA ILE A 265 -12.96 15.60 -7.22
C ILE A 265 -12.08 15.92 -5.98
N HIS A 266 -12.69 16.29 -4.85
CA HIS A 266 -12.02 16.57 -3.58
C HIS A 266 -11.99 15.35 -2.63
N ASN A 267 -12.60 14.22 -3.02
CA ASN A 267 -12.65 12.99 -2.23
C ASN A 267 -12.64 11.76 -3.15
N THR A 268 -11.55 11.55 -3.88
CA THR A 268 -11.36 10.41 -4.80
C THR A 268 -10.85 9.15 -4.07
N CYS A 269 -10.74 8.01 -4.76
CA CYS A 269 -10.13 6.79 -4.20
C CYS A 269 -8.72 7.04 -3.65
N ARG A 270 -7.96 7.95 -4.27
CA ARG A 270 -6.64 8.40 -3.81
C ARG A 270 -6.70 9.08 -2.44
N HIS A 271 -7.67 9.96 -2.22
CA HIS A 271 -7.83 10.69 -0.95
C HIS A 271 -8.15 9.73 0.20
N SER A 272 -9.06 8.78 -0.01
CA SER A 272 -9.38 7.75 0.99
C SER A 272 -8.22 6.80 1.25
N ALA A 273 -7.43 6.44 0.22
CA ALA A 273 -6.26 5.60 0.39
C ALA A 273 -5.14 6.33 1.17
N ILE A 274 -4.90 7.62 0.90
CA ILE A 274 -4.02 8.46 1.73
C ILE A 274 -4.54 8.48 3.17
N ARG A 275 -5.83 8.79 3.39
CA ARG A 275 -6.43 8.87 4.72
C ARG A 275 -6.26 7.58 5.53
N LEU A 276 -6.44 6.42 4.89
CA LEU A 276 -6.24 5.10 5.52
C LEU A 276 -4.77 4.87 5.91
N VAL A 277 -3.80 5.27 5.07
CA VAL A 277 -2.38 5.13 5.41
C VAL A 277 -1.98 6.08 6.53
N GLU A 278 -2.39 7.34 6.48
CA GLU A 278 -2.08 8.33 7.53
C GLU A 278 -2.67 7.97 8.90
N GLU A 279 -3.87 7.38 8.93
CA GLU A 279 -4.54 6.93 10.16
C GLU A 279 -3.80 5.74 10.82
N VAL A 280 -3.16 4.87 10.03
CA VAL A 280 -2.37 3.73 10.52
C VAL A 280 -0.94 4.14 10.87
N GLN A 281 -0.35 5.02 10.06
CA GLN A 281 1.03 5.46 10.21
C GLN A 281 1.21 6.52 11.30
N HIS A 282 0.11 7.17 11.72
CA HIS A 282 0.09 8.33 12.63
C HIS A 282 0.94 9.52 12.15
N ALA A 283 1.15 9.61 10.84
CA ALA A 283 1.97 10.61 10.17
C ALA A 283 1.47 10.84 8.73
N PRO A 284 1.75 12.01 8.12
CA PRO A 284 1.43 12.26 6.72
C PRO A 284 2.23 11.32 5.79
N VAL A 285 1.64 11.01 4.64
CA VAL A 285 2.33 10.26 3.58
C VAL A 285 3.55 11.01 3.03
N GLY A 286 4.46 10.24 2.43
CA GLY A 286 5.68 10.72 1.78
C GLY A 286 5.44 11.81 0.73
N SER A 287 6.42 12.69 0.55
CA SER A 287 6.29 13.94 -0.21
C SER A 287 5.96 13.73 -1.69
N MET A 288 6.33 12.56 -2.22
CA MET A 288 6.09 12.19 -3.62
C MET A 288 4.68 11.59 -3.86
N VAL A 289 3.86 11.39 -2.83
CA VAL A 289 2.48 10.91 -2.97
C VAL A 289 1.53 12.07 -3.29
N SER A 290 1.23 12.25 -4.58
CA SER A 290 0.19 13.20 -5.00
C SER A 290 -1.21 12.74 -4.60
N SER A 291 -2.03 13.66 -4.10
CA SER A 291 -3.49 13.47 -3.94
C SER A 291 -4.23 13.47 -5.29
N CYS A 292 -3.61 13.98 -6.34
CA CYS A 292 -4.18 13.98 -7.69
C CYS A 292 -4.04 12.59 -8.32
N PHE A 293 -5.12 11.81 -8.20
CA PHE A 293 -5.28 10.44 -8.67
C PHE A 293 -5.02 10.21 -10.18
N LEU A 294 -4.95 11.25 -11.00
CA LEU A 294 -4.61 11.13 -12.43
C LEU A 294 -3.15 10.71 -12.63
N TRP A 295 -2.24 11.14 -11.75
CA TRP A 295 -0.82 10.78 -11.82
C TRP A 295 -0.55 9.36 -11.31
N GLY A 296 0.56 8.77 -11.75
CA GLY A 296 1.09 7.55 -11.16
C GLY A 296 1.62 7.81 -9.75
N LEU A 297 1.85 6.73 -9.01
CA LEU A 297 2.71 6.78 -7.83
C LEU A 297 4.21 6.69 -8.22
N PRO A 298 5.14 7.04 -7.32
CA PRO A 298 6.56 7.15 -7.65
C PRO A 298 7.24 5.86 -8.11
N TYR A 299 6.84 4.71 -7.54
CA TYR A 299 7.46 3.42 -7.85
C TYR A 299 6.56 2.58 -8.72
N GLU A 300 7.14 1.73 -9.56
CA GLU A 300 6.45 0.87 -10.51
C GLU A 300 6.77 -0.60 -10.20
N THR A 301 5.79 -1.48 -10.40
CA THR A 301 5.93 -2.93 -10.29
C THR A 301 4.79 -3.60 -11.08
N TYR A 302 4.65 -4.91 -10.93
CA TYR A 302 3.54 -5.66 -11.50
C TYR A 302 2.83 -6.47 -10.42
N LEU A 303 1.52 -6.65 -10.55
CA LEU A 303 0.76 -7.63 -9.80
C LEU A 303 0.77 -8.96 -10.57
N ASP A 304 1.47 -9.93 -10.02
CA ASP A 304 1.36 -11.34 -10.40
C ASP A 304 0.26 -11.98 -9.53
N HIS A 305 -0.86 -12.32 -10.15
CA HIS A 305 -2.06 -12.84 -9.48
C HIS A 305 -2.56 -12.04 -8.25
N GLY A 306 -2.23 -10.75 -8.18
CA GLY A 306 -2.62 -9.84 -7.09
C GLY A 306 -1.57 -9.62 -5.99
N LYS A 307 -0.43 -10.32 -6.05
CA LYS A 307 0.78 -10.07 -5.24
C LYS A 307 1.79 -9.27 -6.08
N PRO A 308 2.56 -8.32 -5.51
CA PRO A 308 3.69 -7.72 -6.23
C PRO A 308 4.70 -8.76 -6.72
N SER A 309 5.12 -8.62 -7.98
CA SER A 309 5.94 -9.60 -8.70
C SER A 309 7.29 -9.84 -8.04
N GLU A 310 7.73 -11.09 -7.99
CA GLU A 310 9.02 -11.47 -7.42
C GLU A 310 10.21 -11.06 -8.31
N ASN A 311 9.96 -10.65 -9.56
CA ASN A 311 11.00 -10.22 -10.50
C ASN A 311 11.47 -8.78 -10.26
N VAL A 312 10.62 -7.89 -9.75
CA VAL A 312 10.91 -6.46 -9.51
C VAL A 312 11.08 -6.22 -8.01
N PRO A 313 12.03 -5.39 -7.53
CA PRO A 313 12.11 -5.03 -6.12
C PRO A 313 10.87 -4.27 -5.63
N PHE A 314 10.38 -4.63 -4.45
CA PHE A 314 9.31 -3.95 -3.73
C PHE A 314 9.90 -3.25 -2.51
N TYR A 315 9.91 -1.92 -2.55
CA TYR A 315 10.52 -1.08 -1.51
C TYR A 315 9.46 -0.50 -0.58
N ALA A 316 9.64 -0.67 0.73
CA ALA A 316 8.89 0.04 1.75
C ALA A 316 9.83 1.03 2.46
N LEU A 317 9.42 2.30 2.56
CA LEU A 317 10.15 3.31 3.32
C LEU A 317 9.92 3.11 4.83
N PRO A 318 10.89 3.45 5.70
CA PRO A 318 10.65 3.45 7.14
C PRO A 318 9.56 4.47 7.54
N ALA A 319 9.18 4.49 8.82
CA ALA A 319 8.30 5.53 9.35
C ALA A 319 8.87 6.95 9.04
N PRO A 320 8.06 7.90 8.55
CA PRO A 320 8.54 9.19 8.09
C PRO A 320 9.11 10.05 9.24
N PRO A 321 10.00 11.03 8.95
CA PRO A 321 10.65 11.84 9.97
C PRO A 321 9.67 12.59 10.90
N THR A 322 8.48 12.90 10.38
CA THR A 322 7.37 13.53 11.11
C THR A 322 6.88 12.71 12.32
N THR A 323 7.03 11.38 12.31
CA THR A 323 6.76 10.52 13.46
C THR A 323 7.71 10.81 14.64
N PHE A 324 8.88 11.38 14.36
CA PHE A 324 9.95 11.69 15.32
C PHE A 324 10.05 13.20 15.62
N ALA A 325 8.93 13.92 15.55
CA ALA A 325 8.86 15.37 15.81
C ALA A 325 9.26 15.82 17.24
N HIS A 326 9.56 14.88 18.14
CA HIS A 326 10.08 15.14 19.49
C HIS A 326 11.61 15.27 19.55
N LEU A 327 12.32 14.96 18.45
CA LEU A 327 13.78 15.09 18.38
C LEU A 327 14.22 16.55 18.20
N ASP A 328 15.47 16.85 18.58
CA ASP A 328 16.13 18.12 18.25
C ASP A 328 16.04 18.42 16.74
N GLU A 329 15.81 19.68 16.38
CA GLU A 329 15.55 20.11 15.00
C GLU A 329 16.65 19.69 14.02
N ILE A 330 17.91 19.66 14.46
CA ILE A 330 19.07 19.31 13.67
C ILE A 330 19.10 17.79 13.42
N LYS A 331 18.82 16.98 14.45
CA LYS A 331 18.64 15.53 14.30
C LYS A 331 17.48 15.22 13.35
N LEU A 332 16.37 15.93 13.50
CA LEU A 332 15.20 15.78 12.62
C LEU A 332 15.53 16.20 11.17
N ASN A 333 16.38 17.20 10.96
CA ASN A 333 16.89 17.59 9.64
C ASN A 333 17.78 16.50 9.01
N VAL A 334 18.66 15.87 9.80
CA VAL A 334 19.45 14.70 9.37
C VAL A 334 18.53 13.55 8.91
N LEU A 335 17.51 13.22 9.71
CA LEU A 335 16.51 12.19 9.34
C LEU A 335 15.75 12.56 8.06
N LYS A 336 15.29 13.82 7.92
CA LYS A 336 14.63 14.32 6.69
C LYS A 336 15.52 14.14 5.46
N LYS A 337 16.78 14.58 5.53
CA LYS A 337 17.77 14.46 4.46
C LYS A 337 18.01 13.01 4.04
N LEU A 338 18.20 12.10 5.00
CA LEU A 338 18.32 10.66 4.73
C LEU A 338 17.05 10.08 4.10
N TYR A 339 15.88 10.44 4.62
CA TYR A 339 14.58 9.95 4.15
C TYR A 339 14.27 10.38 2.72
N THR A 340 14.36 11.68 2.41
CA THR A 340 14.17 12.21 1.05
C THR A 340 15.11 11.52 0.07
N ARG A 341 16.37 11.30 0.45
CA ARG A 341 17.33 10.60 -0.41
C ARG A 341 16.94 9.14 -0.65
N MET A 342 16.36 8.44 0.32
CA MET A 342 15.79 7.10 0.12
C MET A 342 14.56 7.15 -0.80
N GLU A 343 13.64 8.10 -0.57
CA GLU A 343 12.40 8.27 -1.33
C GLU A 343 12.67 8.52 -2.83
N GLU A 344 13.53 9.49 -3.13
CA GLU A 344 13.90 9.89 -4.50
C GLU A 344 14.69 8.82 -5.26
N MET A 345 15.59 8.10 -4.57
CA MET A 345 16.63 7.34 -5.27
C MET A 345 16.10 6.14 -6.04
N LEU A 346 14.90 5.69 -5.70
CA LEU A 346 14.18 4.56 -6.29
C LEU A 346 13.51 4.93 -7.63
N CYS A 347 13.42 6.22 -7.98
CA CYS A 347 12.80 6.69 -9.22
C CYS A 347 13.75 6.66 -10.45
N LEU A 348 15.01 6.24 -10.29
CA LEU A 348 16.01 6.25 -11.36
C LEU A 348 16.31 4.84 -11.90
N GLU A 349 16.81 3.96 -11.03
CA GLU A 349 17.21 2.60 -11.38
C GLU A 349 16.81 1.63 -10.24
N PRO A 350 15.50 1.45 -9.98
CA PRO A 350 15.01 0.66 -8.83
C PRO A 350 15.48 -0.80 -8.85
N ASP A 351 15.76 -1.37 -10.02
CA ASP A 351 16.12 -2.77 -10.15
C ASP A 351 17.60 -3.06 -9.91
N SER A 352 18.47 -2.05 -9.94
CA SER A 352 19.93 -2.26 -9.89
C SER A 352 20.41 -2.69 -8.48
N PRO A 353 21.39 -3.61 -8.38
CA PRO A 353 22.01 -3.95 -7.10
C PRO A 353 22.58 -2.71 -6.40
N ASP A 354 23.22 -1.80 -7.15
CA ASP A 354 23.77 -0.54 -6.64
C ASP A 354 22.69 0.39 -6.04
N THR A 355 21.43 0.30 -6.47
CA THR A 355 20.30 0.98 -5.80
C THR A 355 19.88 0.24 -4.54
N GLN A 356 19.73 -1.09 -4.60
CA GLN A 356 19.31 -1.92 -3.47
C GLN A 356 20.28 -1.80 -2.28
N ASP A 357 21.59 -1.93 -2.53
CA ASP A 357 22.63 -1.84 -1.50
C ASP A 357 22.68 -0.45 -0.86
N LYS A 358 22.52 0.61 -1.66
CA LYS A 358 22.44 1.99 -1.16
C LYS A 358 21.18 2.27 -0.36
N PHE A 359 20.04 1.75 -0.81
CA PHE A 359 18.77 1.89 -0.11
C PHE A 359 18.86 1.21 1.26
N ALA A 360 19.36 -0.03 1.33
CA ALA A 360 19.63 -0.73 2.57
C ALA A 360 20.59 0.05 3.48
N THR A 361 21.73 0.51 2.95
CA THR A 361 22.75 1.28 3.71
C THR A 361 22.19 2.56 4.32
N LEU A 362 21.31 3.28 3.61
CA LEU A 362 20.64 4.47 4.12
C LEU A 362 19.51 4.13 5.10
N ARG A 363 18.74 3.07 4.83
CA ARG A 363 17.63 2.62 5.68
C ARG A 363 18.14 2.17 7.04
N ASP A 364 19.21 1.40 7.07
CA ASP A 364 19.83 0.95 8.31
C ASP A 364 20.35 2.15 9.12
N LYS A 365 21.03 3.12 8.48
CA LYS A 365 21.47 4.37 9.13
C LYS A 365 20.30 5.21 9.64
N TYR A 366 19.21 5.31 8.88
CA TYR A 366 18.01 6.03 9.28
C TYR A 366 17.35 5.39 10.50
N LEU A 367 17.18 4.05 10.50
CA LEU A 367 16.55 3.31 11.59
C LEU A 367 17.41 3.35 12.88
N ASP A 368 18.74 3.27 12.74
CA ASP A 368 19.69 3.41 13.84
C ASP A 368 19.57 4.80 14.51
N LEU A 369 19.55 5.87 13.72
CA LEU A 369 19.40 7.25 14.21
C LEU A 369 17.98 7.58 14.73
N ALA A 370 16.93 6.99 14.17
CA ALA A 370 15.55 7.22 14.59
C ALA A 370 15.18 6.42 15.85
N GLY A 371 15.86 5.29 16.11
CA GLY A 371 15.65 4.41 17.25
C GLY A 371 16.85 4.40 18.21
N PRO A 372 17.74 3.37 18.17
CA PRO A 372 18.77 3.14 19.18
C PRO A 372 19.73 4.31 19.47
N LYS A 373 19.95 5.22 18.52
CA LYS A 373 20.87 6.36 18.63
C LYS A 373 20.17 7.72 18.57
N ASN A 374 18.88 7.77 18.89
CA ASN A 374 18.11 9.02 18.82
C ASN A 374 18.55 10.08 19.85
N ASP A 375 19.28 9.67 20.90
CA ASP A 375 19.70 10.49 22.04
C ASP A 375 21.11 11.10 21.92
N LEU A 376 21.95 10.64 20.97
CA LEU A 376 23.34 11.13 20.75
C LEU A 376 23.51 12.65 20.85
N SER A 377 24.63 13.13 21.41
CA SER A 377 25.03 14.54 21.28
C SER A 377 25.34 14.89 19.81
N LEU A 378 25.41 16.18 19.46
CA LEU A 378 25.74 16.59 18.10
C LEU A 378 27.16 16.12 17.69
N ASP A 379 28.13 16.21 18.60
CA ASP A 379 29.49 15.71 18.37
C ASP A 379 29.52 14.19 18.13
N ALA A 380 28.79 13.42 18.95
CA ALA A 380 28.71 11.96 18.80
C ALA A 380 27.93 11.56 17.53
N LEU A 381 26.93 12.35 17.12
CA LEU A 381 26.22 12.16 15.86
C LEU A 381 27.11 12.45 14.64
N LEU A 382 27.96 13.50 14.71
CA LEU A 382 28.94 13.81 13.68
C LEU A 382 29.98 12.69 13.57
N GLU A 383 30.53 12.20 14.68
CA GLU A 383 31.46 11.05 14.71
C GLU A 383 30.83 9.77 14.15
N ASP A 384 29.59 9.46 14.53
CA ASP A 384 28.83 8.30 14.05
C ASP A 384 28.51 8.41 12.55
N ILE A 385 28.30 9.61 12.01
CA ILE A 385 28.16 9.84 10.55
C ILE A 385 29.51 9.71 9.84
N HIS A 386 30.60 10.28 10.36
CA HIS A 386 31.95 10.13 9.80
C HIS A 386 32.37 8.65 9.72
N THR A 387 32.17 7.89 10.80
CA THR A 387 32.52 6.46 10.85
C THR A 387 31.65 5.67 9.88
N TRP A 388 30.35 5.91 9.85
CA TRP A 388 29.45 5.28 8.89
C TRP A 388 29.83 5.59 7.43
N LYS A 389 30.23 6.83 7.11
CA LYS A 389 30.71 7.25 5.79
C LYS A 389 31.97 6.50 5.38
N VAL A 390 32.94 6.37 6.28
CA VAL A 390 34.20 5.66 6.02
C VAL A 390 33.95 4.17 5.80
N THR A 391 33.18 3.52 6.68
CA THR A 391 32.86 2.09 6.57
C THR A 391 32.09 1.75 5.30
N ASN A 392 31.13 2.59 4.89
CA ASN A 392 30.25 2.32 3.75
C ASN A 392 30.69 3.03 2.46
N LYS A 393 31.92 3.55 2.42
CA LYS A 393 32.39 4.43 1.34
C LYS A 393 32.21 3.83 -0.06
N SER A 394 32.54 2.55 -0.23
CA SER A 394 32.37 1.83 -1.51
C SER A 394 30.94 1.91 -2.01
N THR A 395 29.96 1.55 -1.18
CA THR A 395 28.54 1.61 -1.51
C THR A 395 28.07 3.04 -1.76
N LEU A 396 28.50 4.01 -0.94
CA LEU A 396 28.07 5.40 -1.03
C LEU A 396 28.62 6.12 -2.28
N GLU A 397 29.88 5.87 -2.68
CA GLU A 397 30.52 6.56 -3.82
C GLU A 397 30.05 6.10 -5.20
N VAL A 398 29.51 4.88 -5.34
CA VAL A 398 29.09 4.30 -6.63
C VAL A 398 28.23 5.26 -7.45
N LEU A 399 28.55 5.46 -8.73
CA LEU A 399 27.63 6.05 -9.70
C LEU A 399 26.75 4.94 -10.23
N ARG A 400 25.42 5.12 -10.18
CA ARG A 400 24.47 4.11 -10.69
C ARG A 400 24.33 4.31 -12.19
N GLU A 401 23.79 5.47 -12.57
CA GLU A 401 23.86 5.97 -13.94
C GLU A 401 25.27 6.45 -14.31
N LYS A 402 25.92 5.68 -15.20
CA LYS A 402 27.28 5.91 -15.73
C LYS A 402 27.20 6.32 -17.20
N TYR A 403 27.86 7.41 -17.55
CA TYR A 403 28.01 7.92 -18.92
C TYR A 403 29.43 7.67 -19.44
N LEU A 404 29.62 7.82 -20.76
CA LEU A 404 30.92 7.62 -21.41
C LEU A 404 32.06 8.49 -20.83
N TRP A 405 31.75 9.69 -20.31
CA TRP A 405 32.74 10.58 -19.70
C TRP A 405 33.15 10.19 -18.28
N ASP A 406 32.41 9.33 -17.57
CA ASP A 406 32.82 8.84 -16.24
C ASP A 406 34.03 7.90 -16.30
N TYR A 407 34.36 7.41 -17.50
CA TYR A 407 35.57 6.61 -17.77
C TYR A 407 36.78 7.48 -18.15
N LEU A 408 36.63 8.80 -18.25
CA LEU A 408 37.75 9.72 -18.52
C LEU A 408 38.47 10.06 -17.21
N PRO A 409 39.81 9.98 -17.13
CA PRO A 409 40.56 10.13 -15.88
C PRO A 409 40.50 11.54 -15.26
N PHE A 410 39.90 12.52 -15.96
CA PHE A 410 39.79 13.91 -15.53
C PHE A 410 38.39 14.29 -15.01
N PHE A 411 37.38 13.41 -15.12
CA PHE A 411 35.99 13.70 -14.72
C PHE A 411 35.50 12.72 -13.65
N LYS A 412 35.89 12.95 -12.37
CA LYS A 412 35.37 12.16 -11.24
C LYS A 412 34.06 12.75 -10.71
N ARG A 413 32.91 12.18 -11.11
CA ARG A 413 31.60 12.51 -10.53
C ARG A 413 31.44 11.91 -9.12
N THR A 414 30.94 12.71 -8.19
CA THR A 414 30.50 12.25 -6.86
C THR A 414 29.02 11.87 -6.89
N SER A 415 28.67 10.69 -6.37
CA SER A 415 27.27 10.26 -6.27
C SER A 415 26.43 11.21 -5.41
N SER A 416 25.16 11.43 -5.76
CA SER A 416 24.27 12.30 -4.96
C SER A 416 24.08 11.79 -3.53
N THR A 417 24.26 10.49 -3.29
CA THR A 417 24.24 9.94 -1.93
C THR A 417 25.48 10.37 -1.15
N MET A 418 26.68 10.33 -1.75
CA MET A 418 27.91 10.80 -1.08
C MET A 418 27.94 12.32 -0.90
N LYS A 419 27.32 13.08 -1.82
CA LYS A 419 27.08 14.52 -1.62
C LYS A 419 26.24 14.78 -0.37
N LEU A 420 25.10 14.10 -0.23
CA LEU A 420 24.26 14.18 0.97
C LEU A 420 25.07 13.92 2.25
N VAL A 421 25.89 12.87 2.31
CA VAL A 421 26.67 12.58 3.53
C VAL A 421 27.63 13.73 3.87
N SER A 422 28.26 14.33 2.85
CA SER A 422 29.15 15.48 3.06
C SER A 422 28.39 16.76 3.48
N GLU A 423 27.14 16.92 3.03
CA GLU A 423 26.25 17.98 3.51
C GLU A 423 25.81 17.76 4.96
N LEU A 424 25.53 16.51 5.37
CA LEU A 424 25.19 16.18 6.77
C LEU A 424 26.34 16.51 7.73
N GLU A 425 27.57 16.16 7.37
CA GLU A 425 28.77 16.50 8.14
C GLU A 425 28.94 18.01 8.26
N ASN A 426 28.86 18.74 7.15
CA ASN A 426 29.03 20.20 7.12
C ASN A 426 27.94 20.94 7.93
N ASP A 427 26.69 20.51 7.84
CA ASP A 427 25.58 21.10 8.62
C ASP A 427 25.82 20.91 10.13
N LEU A 428 26.20 19.70 10.56
CA LEU A 428 26.49 19.38 11.96
C LEU A 428 27.72 20.12 12.47
N GLU A 429 28.81 20.17 11.71
CA GLU A 429 30.00 20.97 12.05
C GLU A 429 29.67 22.45 12.24
N THR A 430 28.81 23.00 11.39
CA THR A 430 28.40 24.41 11.43
C THR A 430 27.57 24.68 12.68
N GLU A 431 26.62 23.81 12.99
CA GLU A 431 25.77 23.90 14.17
C GLU A 431 26.55 23.74 15.49
N ILE A 432 27.49 22.79 15.57
CA ILE A 432 28.34 22.59 16.75
C ILE A 432 29.18 23.85 17.02
N LYS A 433 29.80 24.42 15.97
CA LYS A 433 30.55 25.69 16.08
C LYS A 433 29.64 26.83 16.53
N PHE A 434 28.40 26.91 16.04
CA PHE A 434 27.42 27.90 16.46
C PHE A 434 27.05 27.75 17.95
N ARG A 435 26.63 26.57 18.40
CA ARG A 435 26.24 26.29 19.80
C ARG A 435 27.40 26.39 20.81
N THR A 436 28.66 26.31 20.36
CA THR A 436 29.84 26.41 21.22
C THR A 436 30.38 27.84 21.35
N HIS A 437 30.01 28.76 20.45
CA HIS A 437 30.59 30.10 20.36
C HIS A 437 29.57 31.26 20.28
N GLY A 438 28.28 30.96 20.19
CA GLY A 438 27.16 31.90 20.33
C GLY A 438 26.49 31.79 21.70
#